data_AF-A0A7J8SE06-F1
#
_entry.id   AF-A0A7J8SE06-F1
#
_cell.length_a   1.000
_cell.length_b   1.000
_cell.length_c   1.000
_cell.angle_alpha   90.00
_cell.angle_beta   90.00
_cell.angle_gamma   90.00
#
_symmetry.space_group_name_H-M   'P 1'
#
loop_
_entity.id
_entity.type
_entity.pdbx_description
1 polymer ?
#
loop_
_entity_poly.entity_id
_entity_poly.type
_entity_poly.pdbx_seq_one_letter_code
_entity_poly.pdbx_strand_id
1 'polypeptide(L)'
;MAAFIFFVTLFMLMASTPRAYAAQISAAALLLRVDQLGKGDYEKIQDTIDAVPSDNREVVFILVEPGIYNEKIVVPADKPFITLSGSKPNGTIITGSDSGNIFESATFTMLDSDFVGRYLTI
;
A
#
# COMPACT_ATOMS: atom_id res chain seq x y z
N MET A 1 -38.75 20.24 -56.75
CA MET A 1 -37.43 19.82 -56.21
C MET A 1 -36.96 20.88 -55.22
N ALA A 2 -37.44 20.87 -53.96
CA ALA A 2 -36.94 21.69 -52.82
C ALA A 2 -37.84 21.54 -51.56
N ALA A 3 -38.39 20.37 -51.27
CA ALA A 3 -39.33 20.19 -50.14
C ALA A 3 -39.11 18.88 -49.36
N PHE A 4 -37.86 18.38 -49.33
CA PHE A 4 -37.52 17.14 -48.61
C PHE A 4 -36.30 17.27 -47.69
N ILE A 5 -35.76 18.49 -47.51
CA ILE A 5 -34.48 18.74 -46.78
C ILE A 5 -34.73 19.43 -45.42
N PHE A 6 -35.95 19.35 -44.86
CA PHE A 6 -36.28 20.09 -43.62
C PHE A 6 -36.75 19.24 -42.43
N PHE A 7 -36.74 17.90 -42.52
CA PHE A 7 -37.26 17.06 -41.43
C PHE A 7 -36.23 16.12 -40.78
N VAL A 8 -34.95 16.21 -41.15
CA VAL A 8 -33.89 15.32 -40.61
C VAL A 8 -33.01 16.01 -39.56
N THR A 9 -33.21 17.30 -39.27
CA THR A 9 -32.40 18.03 -38.28
C THR A 9 -32.95 18.02 -36.84
N LEU A 10 -33.93 17.16 -36.53
CA LEU A 10 -34.46 16.99 -35.15
C LEU A 10 -33.97 15.67 -34.50
N PHE A 11 -32.82 15.15 -34.93
CA PHE A 11 -32.14 14.06 -34.26
C PHE A 11 -30.87 14.58 -33.59
N MET A 12 -30.75 14.32 -32.28
CA MET A 12 -29.66 14.71 -31.36
C MET A 12 -29.72 16.11 -30.75
N LEU A 13 -30.70 16.32 -29.86
CA LEU A 13 -30.39 17.03 -28.61
C LEU A 13 -29.94 16.00 -27.57
N MET A 14 -28.75 15.43 -27.77
CA MET A 14 -28.04 14.76 -26.69
C MET A 14 -27.52 15.88 -25.78
N ALA A 15 -28.28 16.24 -24.76
CA ALA A 15 -27.74 16.94 -23.62
C ALA A 15 -26.79 15.98 -22.90
N SER A 16 -25.57 15.83 -23.43
CA SER A 16 -24.47 15.25 -22.68
C SER A 16 -24.10 16.28 -21.62
N THR A 17 -24.79 16.22 -20.47
CA THR A 17 -24.23 16.79 -19.25
C THR A 17 -22.81 16.24 -19.14
N PRO A 18 -21.76 17.08 -19.04
CA PRO A 18 -20.46 16.54 -18.71
C PRO A 18 -20.64 15.81 -17.38
N ARG A 19 -20.48 14.47 -17.40
CA ARG A 19 -20.36 13.70 -16.16
C ARG A 19 -19.04 14.18 -15.58
N ALA A 20 -19.12 15.18 -14.70
CA ALA A 20 -17.98 15.59 -13.90
C ALA A 20 -17.50 14.33 -13.19
N TYR A 21 -16.40 13.78 -13.66
CA TYR A 21 -15.66 12.77 -12.94
C TYR A 21 -15.02 13.55 -11.80
N ALA A 22 -15.77 13.71 -10.70
CA ALA A 22 -15.16 14.12 -9.45
C ALA A 22 -14.09 13.06 -9.20
N ALA A 23 -12.82 13.43 -9.36
CA ALA A 23 -11.74 12.64 -8.83
C ALA A 23 -12.06 12.47 -7.34
N GLN A 24 -12.45 11.26 -6.96
CA GLN A 24 -12.60 10.90 -5.58
C GLN A 24 -11.21 11.13 -4.98
N ILE A 25 -10.98 12.25 -4.30
CA ILE A 25 -9.85 12.38 -3.38
C ILE A 25 -10.24 11.51 -2.19
N SER A 26 -10.19 10.20 -2.40
CA SER A 26 -10.02 9.29 -1.31
C SER A 26 -8.58 9.48 -0.91
N ALA A 27 -8.34 9.88 0.33
CA ALA A 27 -7.10 9.53 1.01
C ALA A 27 -7.09 8.00 1.18
N ALA A 28 -7.06 7.27 0.06
CA ALA A 28 -7.07 5.83 0.04
C ALA A 28 -5.71 5.41 0.54
N ALA A 29 -5.65 4.91 1.78
CA ALA A 29 -4.45 4.24 2.22
C ALA A 29 -4.17 3.07 1.27
N LEU A 30 -2.96 3.01 0.73
CA LEU A 30 -2.54 1.90 -0.11
C LEU A 30 -2.46 0.64 0.77
N LEU A 31 -3.29 -0.36 0.51
CA LEU A 31 -3.27 -1.63 1.24
C LEU A 31 -2.39 -2.63 0.49
N LEU A 32 -1.29 -3.06 1.09
CA LEU A 32 -0.41 -4.11 0.60
C LEU A 32 -0.49 -5.32 1.54
N ARG A 33 -0.69 -6.52 0.99
CA ARG A 33 -0.79 -7.77 1.76
C ARG A 33 0.47 -8.60 1.64
N VAL A 34 0.95 -9.09 2.77
CA VAL A 34 2.11 -9.99 2.85
C VAL A 34 1.66 -11.37 3.31
N ASP A 35 1.89 -12.40 2.50
CA ASP A 35 1.59 -13.79 2.81
C ASP A 35 2.69 -14.71 2.26
N GLN A 36 3.38 -15.43 3.15
CA GLN A 36 4.44 -16.38 2.79
C GLN A 36 3.93 -17.55 1.92
N LEU A 37 2.61 -17.76 1.85
CA LEU A 37 1.98 -18.77 0.99
C LEU A 37 1.64 -18.23 -0.42
N GLY A 38 2.02 -16.99 -0.73
CA GLY A 38 1.86 -16.39 -2.06
C GLY A 38 0.44 -15.97 -2.41
N LYS A 39 -0.46 -15.83 -1.43
CA LYS A 39 -1.84 -15.31 -1.67
C LYS A 39 -1.97 -13.80 -1.43
N GLY A 40 -0.89 -13.16 -0.99
CA GLY A 40 -0.77 -11.71 -0.83
C GLY A 40 -0.15 -11.05 -2.07
N ASP A 41 0.06 -9.74 -1.99
CA ASP A 41 0.77 -8.97 -3.01
C ASP A 41 2.29 -9.26 -2.98
N TYR A 42 2.81 -9.60 -1.80
CA TYR A 42 4.20 -9.96 -1.55
C TYR A 42 4.30 -11.18 -0.63
N GLU A 43 5.41 -11.91 -0.71
CA GLU A 43 5.72 -13.01 0.21
C GLU A 43 6.55 -12.57 1.43
N LYS A 44 7.28 -11.45 1.27
CA LYS A 44 8.23 -10.92 2.25
C LYS A 44 7.86 -9.52 2.70
N ILE A 45 8.17 -9.23 3.96
CA ILE A 45 7.89 -7.92 4.56
C ILE A 45 8.84 -6.88 3.98
N GLN A 46 10.14 -7.19 3.87
CA GLN A 46 11.12 -6.22 3.35
C GLN A 46 10.83 -5.82 1.91
N ASP A 47 10.50 -6.78 1.03
CA ASP A 47 10.18 -6.50 -0.37
C ASP A 47 8.99 -5.53 -0.50
N THR A 48 8.04 -5.60 0.44
CA THR A 48 6.88 -4.70 0.48
C THR A 48 7.27 -3.28 0.88
N ILE A 49 8.15 -3.13 1.88
CA ILE A 49 8.71 -1.83 2.28
C ILE A 49 9.57 -1.24 1.15
N ASP A 50 10.32 -2.09 0.46
CA ASP A 50 11.17 -1.70 -0.65
C ASP A 50 10.37 -1.16 -1.84
N ALA A 51 9.16 -1.69 -2.07
CA ALA A 51 8.24 -1.24 -3.10
C ALA A 51 7.57 0.12 -2.81
N VAL A 52 7.59 0.60 -1.55
CA VAL A 52 7.10 1.95 -1.24
C VAL A 52 8.01 2.99 -1.88
N PRO A 53 7.48 3.96 -2.65
CA PRO A 53 8.29 4.99 -3.27
C PRO A 53 9.03 5.85 -2.24
N SER A 54 10.23 6.32 -2.60
CA SER A 54 10.92 7.37 -1.85
C SER A 54 10.11 8.66 -1.82
N ASP A 55 10.31 9.45 -0.77
CA ASP A 55 9.57 10.68 -0.46
C ASP A 55 8.04 10.47 -0.41
N ASN A 56 7.61 9.31 0.07
CA ASN A 56 6.20 8.94 0.17
C ASN A 56 5.39 10.00 0.94
N ARG A 57 4.18 10.30 0.47
CA ARG A 57 3.27 11.27 1.12
C ARG A 57 1.89 10.68 1.41
N GLU A 58 1.71 9.40 1.13
CA GLU A 58 0.45 8.70 1.29
C GLU A 58 0.57 7.62 2.35
N VAL A 59 -0.51 7.34 3.07
CA VAL A 59 -0.48 6.27 4.07
C VAL A 59 -0.39 4.92 3.35
N VAL A 60 0.65 4.14 3.67
CA VAL A 60 0.78 2.75 3.19
C VAL A 60 0.49 1.82 4.35
N PHE A 61 -0.54 1.00 4.20
CA PHE A 61 -0.94 -0.01 5.18
C PHE A 61 -0.49 -1.39 4.69
N ILE A 62 0.51 -1.95 5.36
CA ILE A 62 1.04 -3.29 5.11
C ILE A 62 0.37 -4.26 6.09
N LEU A 63 -0.51 -5.12 5.59
CA LEU A 63 -1.17 -6.17 6.35
C LEU A 63 -0.41 -7.49 6.18
N VAL A 64 0.12 -8.01 7.27
CA VAL A 64 0.91 -9.25 7.30
C VAL A 64 0.06 -10.39 7.82
N GLU A 65 -0.04 -11.46 7.03
CA GLU A 65 -0.72 -12.68 7.44
C GLU A 65 0.04 -13.40 8.57
N PRO A 66 -0.62 -14.33 9.30
CA PRO A 66 0.03 -15.03 10.40
C PRO A 66 1.16 -15.93 9.90
N GLY A 67 2.31 -15.87 10.56
CA GLY A 67 3.50 -16.60 10.15
C GLY A 67 4.74 -16.24 10.97
N ILE A 68 5.83 -16.98 10.73
CA ILE A 68 7.16 -16.69 11.26
C ILE A 68 8.01 -16.18 10.09
N TYR A 69 8.35 -14.91 10.14
CA TYR A 69 9.09 -14.19 9.12
C TYR A 69 10.54 -14.07 9.59
N ASN A 70 11.41 -14.96 9.13
CA ASN A 70 12.85 -14.88 9.39
C ASN A 70 13.49 -13.89 8.41
N GLU A 71 13.37 -12.61 8.74
CA GLU A 71 13.73 -11.48 7.90
C GLU A 71 14.35 -10.37 8.74
N LYS A 72 15.32 -9.68 8.15
CA LYS A 72 15.85 -8.43 8.69
C LYS A 72 15.10 -7.27 8.06
N ILE A 73 14.46 -6.47 8.89
CA ILE A 73 13.59 -5.38 8.44
C ILE A 73 14.28 -4.03 8.66
N VAL A 74 14.32 -3.24 7.60
CA VAL A 74 14.74 -1.84 7.65
C VAL A 74 13.62 -1.01 7.03
N VAL A 75 13.10 -0.05 7.80
CA VAL A 75 12.20 1.01 7.31
C VAL A 75 13.04 2.26 7.08
N PRO A 76 13.37 2.60 5.82
CA PRO A 76 14.20 3.76 5.49
C PRO A 76 13.55 5.09 5.86
N ALA A 77 14.37 6.11 6.15
CA ALA A 77 13.90 7.45 6.52
C ALA A 77 13.19 8.20 5.39
N ASP A 78 13.44 7.84 4.14
CA ASP A 78 12.82 8.43 2.95
C ASP A 78 11.46 7.81 2.62
N LYS A 79 10.91 6.94 3.48
CA LYS A 79 9.65 6.22 3.23
C LYS A 79 8.65 6.39 4.38
N PRO A 80 8.12 7.60 4.61
CA PRO A 80 7.19 7.86 5.70
C PRO A 80 5.80 7.30 5.50
N PHE A 81 5.02 7.34 6.58
CA PHE A 81 3.61 6.95 6.64
C PHE A 81 3.36 5.46 6.40
N ILE A 82 4.32 4.60 6.77
CA ILE A 82 4.15 3.14 6.73
C ILE A 82 3.52 2.63 8.03
N THR A 83 2.38 1.97 7.91
CA THR A 83 1.83 1.12 8.97
C THR A 83 2.11 -0.35 8.65
N LEU A 84 2.83 -1.05 9.53
CA LEU A 84 2.98 -2.50 9.47
C LEU A 84 2.09 -3.15 10.54
N SER A 85 1.14 -3.98 10.10
CA SER A 85 0.16 -4.61 10.99
C SER A 85 0.08 -6.11 10.76
N GLY A 86 0.19 -6.90 11.83
CA GLY A 86 -0.29 -8.28 11.79
C GLY A 86 -1.82 -8.32 11.66
N SER A 87 -2.36 -9.40 11.09
CA SER A 87 -3.83 -9.57 10.94
C SER A 87 -4.54 -9.92 12.25
N LYS A 88 -3.81 -10.42 13.25
CA LYS A 88 -4.30 -10.73 14.61
C LYS A 88 -3.17 -10.60 15.64
N PRO A 89 -3.48 -10.31 16.92
CA PRO A 89 -2.48 -10.30 17.99
C PRO A 89 -1.74 -11.65 18.08
N ASN A 90 -0.42 -11.61 18.27
CA ASN A 90 0.47 -12.77 18.40
C ASN A 90 0.44 -13.74 17.20
N GLY A 91 -0.12 -13.32 16.05
CA GLY A 91 -0.18 -14.14 14.84
C GLY A 91 1.05 -14.04 13.95
N THR A 92 1.77 -12.92 14.02
CA THR A 92 2.87 -12.58 13.14
C THR A 92 4.12 -12.34 13.98
N ILE A 93 5.15 -13.15 13.75
CA ILE A 93 6.44 -13.08 14.45
C ILE A 93 7.51 -12.76 13.41
N ILE A 94 8.23 -11.67 13.60
CA ILE A 94 9.43 -11.31 12.85
C ILE A 94 10.61 -11.78 13.68
N THR A 95 11.55 -12.51 13.09
CA THR A 95 12.70 -13.06 13.80
C THR A 95 13.98 -12.86 13.03
N GLY A 96 15.09 -12.75 13.77
CA GLY A 96 16.43 -12.67 13.23
C GLY A 96 17.42 -13.24 14.25
N SER A 97 18.55 -13.72 13.75
CA SER A 97 19.60 -14.34 14.57
C SER A 97 20.96 -13.65 14.44
N ASP A 98 20.97 -12.42 13.90
CA ASP A 98 22.18 -11.63 13.74
C ASP A 98 22.77 -11.26 15.11
N SER A 99 24.09 -11.19 15.19
CA SER A 99 24.84 -10.84 16.39
C SER A 99 26.06 -10.01 16.03
N GLY A 100 26.59 -9.26 17.00
CA GLY A 100 27.78 -8.42 16.81
C GLY A 100 27.48 -6.95 17.06
N ASN A 101 27.74 -6.09 16.09
CA ASN A 101 27.55 -4.65 16.23
C ASN A 101 26.07 -4.33 16.51
N ILE A 102 25.80 -3.57 17.56
CA ILE A 102 24.43 -3.25 18.02
C ILE A 102 23.57 -2.51 16.98
N PHE A 103 24.19 -1.78 16.04
CA PHE A 103 23.50 -1.09 14.96
C PHE A 103 23.17 -2.02 13.79
N GLU A 104 23.94 -3.09 13.64
CA GLU A 104 23.77 -4.04 12.54
C GLU A 104 23.01 -5.29 12.99
N SER A 105 23.03 -5.67 14.27
CA SER A 105 22.40 -6.90 14.75
C SER A 105 20.91 -6.79 15.01
N ALA A 106 20.32 -5.59 14.92
CA ALA A 106 18.89 -5.40 15.11
C ALA A 106 18.10 -6.16 14.03
N THR A 107 17.10 -6.93 14.46
CA THR A 107 16.17 -7.62 13.54
C THR A 107 15.23 -6.62 12.85
N PHE A 108 14.90 -5.52 13.54
CA PHE A 108 14.03 -4.46 13.02
C PHE A 108 14.66 -3.09 13.28
N THR A 109 14.94 -2.35 12.21
CA THR A 109 15.47 -0.98 12.25
C THR A 109 14.45 -0.01 11.66
N MET A 110 14.06 0.99 12.44
CA MET A 110 13.12 2.03 12.04
C MET A 110 13.85 3.36 11.96
N LEU A 111 13.96 3.92 10.76
CA LEU A 111 14.55 5.24 10.53
C LEU A 111 13.50 6.29 10.12
N ASP A 112 12.27 5.84 9.90
CA ASP A 112 11.14 6.65 9.47
C ASP A 112 10.55 7.53 10.58
N SER A 113 10.00 8.69 10.21
CA SER A 113 9.38 9.65 11.13
C SER A 113 7.96 9.31 11.56
N ASP A 114 7.21 8.50 10.79
CA ASP A 114 5.76 8.32 10.95
C ASP A 114 5.33 6.84 10.95
N PHE A 115 6.25 5.93 11.27
CA PHE A 115 5.99 4.50 11.25
C PHE A 115 5.06 4.05 12.39
N VAL A 116 4.16 3.12 12.08
CA VAL A 116 3.30 2.46 13.07
C VAL A 116 3.40 0.94 12.97
N GLY A 117 3.88 0.28 14.03
CA GLY A 117 3.86 -1.18 14.17
C GLY A 117 2.73 -1.63 15.10
N ARG A 118 1.89 -2.58 14.69
CA ARG A 118 0.81 -3.12 15.55
C ARG A 118 0.56 -4.61 15.32
N TYR A 119 0.19 -5.34 16.38
CA TYR A 119 -0.11 -6.78 16.33
C TYR A 119 1.05 -7.64 15.78
N LEU A 120 2.29 -7.24 16.06
CA LEU A 120 3.51 -7.95 15.68
C LEU A 120 4.28 -8.38 16.94
N THR A 121 5.06 -9.45 16.81
CA THR A 121 6.15 -9.80 17.74
C THR A 121 7.46 -9.69 16.98
N ILE A 122 8.49 -9.12 17.60
CA ILE A 122 9.85 -8.97 17.07
C ILE A 122 10.82 -9.54 18.11
#